data_AF-A0AAN8JDF1-F1
#
_entry.id   AF-A0AAN8JDF1-F1
#
_cell.length_a   1.000
_cell.length_b   1.000
_cell.length_c   1.000
_cell.angle_alpha   90.00
_cell.angle_beta   90.00
_cell.angle_gamma   90.00
#
_symmetry.space_group_name_H-M   'P 1'
#
loop_
_entity.id
_entity.type
_entity.pdbx_description
1 polymer ?
#
loop_
_entity_poly.entity_id
_entity_poly.type
_entity_poly.pdbx_seq_one_letter_code
_entity_poly.pdbx_strand_id
1 'polypeptide(L)'
;MTRNEYIFDLGSIPEEFSTTTSGEPFLIYDNGVNNPNRILAYSIVDSLKRLARAETIYMDGTFKTSPRIFTQIFCMRIPFKDTYLYALPNKTRVVYEELFQAVVDKC
;
A
#
# COMPACT_ATOMS: atom_id res chain seq x y z
N MET A 1 -25.66 13.70 -7.68
CA MET A 1 -25.05 12.92 -8.77
C MET A 1 -23.65 12.53 -8.31
N THR A 2 -23.45 11.36 -7.71
CA THR A 2 -22.13 10.92 -7.27
C THR A 2 -21.27 10.61 -8.50
N ARG A 3 -20.17 11.35 -8.67
CA ARG A 3 -19.16 11.04 -9.69
C ARG A 3 -18.65 9.62 -9.43
N ASN A 4 -18.68 8.76 -10.45
CA ASN A 4 -17.97 7.49 -10.39
C ASN A 4 -16.48 7.81 -10.44
N GLU A 5 -15.73 7.40 -9.42
CA GLU A 5 -14.28 7.56 -9.34
C GLU A 5 -13.63 6.29 -9.90
N TYR A 6 -12.75 6.42 -10.89
CA TYR A 6 -12.02 5.31 -11.48
C TYR A 6 -10.54 5.36 -11.07
N ILE A 7 -9.88 4.20 -11.05
CA ILE A 7 -8.46 4.11 -10.65
C ILE A 7 -7.54 4.92 -11.58
N PHE A 8 -7.92 5.09 -12.85
CA PHE A 8 -7.20 5.93 -13.82
C PHE A 8 -7.33 7.43 -13.52
N ASP A 9 -8.39 7.85 -12.83
CA ASP A 9 -8.59 9.25 -12.43
C ASP A 9 -7.56 9.68 -11.38
N LEU A 10 -6.89 8.73 -10.71
CA LEU A 10 -5.88 9.00 -9.68
C LEU A 10 -4.61 9.62 -10.28
N GLY A 11 -4.25 9.29 -11.52
CA GLY A 11 -3.03 9.81 -12.16
C GLY A 11 -1.75 9.56 -11.37
N SER A 12 -0.72 10.37 -11.60
CA SER A 12 0.53 10.32 -10.82
C SER A 12 0.30 10.77 -9.39
N ILE A 13 0.93 10.10 -8.42
CA ILE A 13 0.86 10.50 -7.02
C ILE A 13 1.73 11.76 -6.82
N PRO A 14 1.17 12.85 -6.26
CA PRO A 14 1.96 14.03 -5.92
C PRO A 14 3.11 13.73 -4.94
N GLU A 15 4.19 14.50 -5.03
CA GLU A 15 5.40 14.30 -4.21
C GLU A 15 5.13 14.43 -2.70
N GLU A 16 4.22 15.33 -2.32
CA GLU A 16 3.77 15.52 -0.94
C GLU A 16 3.12 14.29 -0.31
N PHE A 17 2.63 13.35 -1.13
CA PHE A 17 2.10 12.06 -0.68
C PHE A 17 3.10 10.92 -0.83
N SER A 18 4.27 11.18 -1.43
CA SER A 18 5.30 10.17 -1.69
C SER A 18 6.47 10.27 -0.71
N THR A 19 6.51 11.31 0.10
CA THR A 19 7.58 11.60 1.08
C THR A 19 7.01 11.86 2.47
N THR A 20 7.81 11.57 3.49
CA THR A 20 7.50 11.93 4.89
C THR A 20 7.77 13.41 5.15
N THR A 21 7.32 13.93 6.29
CA THR A 21 7.63 15.31 6.73
C THR A 21 9.13 15.56 6.94
N SER A 22 9.92 14.51 7.12
CA SER A 22 11.38 14.55 7.19
C SER A 22 12.08 14.36 5.84
N GLY A 23 11.33 14.22 4.74
CA GLY A 23 11.88 14.06 3.38
C GLY A 23 12.25 12.62 3.00
N GLU A 24 12.03 11.64 3.88
CA GLU A 24 12.27 10.22 3.58
C GLU A 24 11.21 9.66 2.63
N PRO A 25 11.55 8.69 1.75
CA PRO A 25 10.58 8.01 0.90
C PRO A 25 9.46 7.34 1.72
N PHE A 26 8.22 7.54 1.29
CA PHE A 26 7.02 6.99 1.93
C PHE A 26 6.18 6.12 0.99
N LEU A 27 6.02 6.51 -0.27
CA LEU A 27 5.47 5.65 -1.32
C LEU A 27 6.58 4.71 -1.80
N ILE A 28 6.55 3.46 -1.36
CA ILE A 28 7.63 2.50 -1.63
C ILE A 28 7.38 1.67 -2.89
N TYR A 29 6.13 1.59 -3.34
CA TYR A 29 5.74 0.83 -4.53
C TYR A 29 4.47 1.40 -5.17
N ASP A 30 4.53 1.55 -6.49
CA ASP A 30 3.41 1.85 -7.37
C ASP A 30 3.65 1.08 -8.67
N ASN A 31 2.76 0.13 -8.99
CA ASN A 31 2.89 -0.71 -10.18
C ASN A 31 2.34 -0.04 -11.48
N GLY A 32 1.95 1.23 -11.40
CA GLY A 32 1.80 2.10 -12.56
C GLY A 32 0.40 2.69 -12.76
N VAL A 33 0.37 3.96 -13.20
CA VAL A 33 -0.85 4.76 -13.43
C VAL A 33 -1.83 4.18 -14.45
N ASN A 34 -1.32 3.36 -15.39
CA ASN A 34 -2.11 2.73 -16.43
C ASN A 34 -2.52 1.28 -16.09
N ASN A 35 -2.20 0.81 -14.88
CA ASN A 35 -2.55 -0.53 -14.46
C ASN A 35 -3.99 -0.55 -13.90
N PRO A 36 -4.93 -1.32 -14.47
CA PRO A 36 -6.28 -1.46 -13.91
C PRO A 36 -6.28 -2.12 -12.53
N ASN A 37 -5.23 -2.88 -12.21
CA ASN A 37 -4.96 -3.45 -10.90
C ASN A 37 -3.85 -2.66 -10.19
N ARG A 38 -3.92 -1.33 -10.19
CA ARG A 38 -2.90 -0.50 -9.56
C ARG A 38 -2.81 -0.78 -8.06
N ILE A 39 -1.62 -1.03 -7.57
CA ILE A 39 -1.27 -1.24 -6.17
C ILE A 39 -0.45 -0.05 -5.72
N LEU A 40 -0.81 0.54 -4.57
CA LEU A 40 0.01 1.52 -3.89
C LEU A 40 0.45 0.97 -2.54
N ALA A 41 1.75 0.96 -2.27
CA ALA A 41 2.30 0.54 -0.99
C ALA A 41 3.01 1.69 -0.29
N TYR A 42 2.61 1.92 0.95
CA TYR A 42 3.17 2.96 1.80
C TYR A 42 3.88 2.36 3.01
N SER A 43 5.13 2.79 3.20
CA SER A 43 5.93 2.47 4.39
C SER A 43 7.15 3.38 4.46
N ILE A 44 7.90 3.28 5.54
CA ILE A 44 9.25 3.85 5.63
C ILE A 44 10.27 2.71 5.69
N VAL A 45 11.46 2.94 5.15
CA VAL A 45 12.52 1.92 5.01
C VAL A 45 12.84 1.24 6.34
N ASP A 46 12.93 2.02 7.41
CA ASP A 46 13.24 1.49 8.74
C ASP A 46 12.12 0.63 9.33
N SER A 47 10.86 0.89 8.96
CA SER A 47 9.76 -0.01 9.29
C SER A 47 9.92 -1.33 8.55
N LEU A 48 10.15 -1.33 7.22
CA LEU A 48 10.33 -2.58 6.47
C LEU A 48 11.45 -3.46 7.04
N LYS A 49 12.58 -2.86 7.44
CA LYS A 49 13.65 -3.55 8.18
C LYS A 49 13.18 -4.23 9.47
N ARG A 50 12.25 -3.61 10.20
CA ARG A 50 11.64 -4.21 11.40
C ARG A 50 10.64 -5.31 11.05
N LEU A 51 9.85 -5.13 9.99
CA LEU A 51 8.95 -6.16 9.45
C LEU A 51 9.73 -7.42 9.07
N ALA A 52 10.84 -7.28 8.35
CA ALA A 52 11.69 -8.39 7.91
C ALA A 52 12.31 -9.22 9.04
N ARG A 53 12.46 -8.62 10.23
CA ARG A 53 13.02 -9.26 11.43
C ARG A 53 11.93 -9.74 12.40
N ALA A 54 10.66 -9.48 12.11
CA ALA A 54 9.58 -9.79 13.02
C ALA A 54 9.27 -11.29 13.01
N GLU A 55 9.19 -11.89 14.20
CA GLU A 55 8.75 -13.28 14.36
C GLU A 55 7.26 -13.45 14.10
N THR A 56 6.48 -12.38 14.22
CA THR A 56 5.03 -12.38 14.02
C THR A 56 4.60 -11.14 13.29
N ILE A 57 3.82 -11.32 12.23
CA ILE A 57 3.22 -10.26 11.43
C ILE A 57 1.70 -10.47 11.45
N TYR A 58 0.96 -9.47 11.90
CA TYR A 58 -0.48 -9.42 11.80
C TYR A 58 -0.88 -8.75 10.50
N MET A 59 -1.88 -9.30 9.82
CA MET A 59 -2.36 -8.78 8.55
C MET A 59 -3.88 -8.65 8.60
N ASP A 60 -4.41 -7.53 8.12
CA ASP A 60 -5.86 -7.29 8.07
C ASP A 60 -6.24 -6.42 6.86
N GLY A 61 -7.48 -6.57 6.38
CA GLY A 61 -8.05 -5.77 5.29
C GLY A 61 -9.22 -4.91 5.78
N THR A 62 -9.10 -3.59 5.62
CA THR A 62 -10.20 -2.65 5.90
C THR A 62 -10.90 -2.22 4.62
N PHE A 63 -12.19 -2.58 4.50
CA PHE A 63 -12.99 -2.36 3.28
C PHE A 63 -13.86 -1.10 3.36
N LYS A 64 -14.52 -0.88 4.51
CA LYS A 64 -15.51 0.20 4.68
C LYS A 64 -14.87 1.60 4.62
N THR A 65 -13.60 1.70 4.98
CA THR A 65 -12.82 2.95 5.01
C THR A 65 -11.95 3.12 3.77
N SER A 66 -12.00 2.18 2.81
CA SER A 66 -11.25 2.26 1.57
C SER A 66 -11.85 3.32 0.65
N PRO A 67 -11.03 4.18 0.01
CA PRO A 67 -11.49 5.01 -1.10
C PRO A 67 -12.17 4.15 -2.17
N ARG A 68 -13.19 4.68 -2.84
CA ARG A 68 -14.01 3.89 -3.79
C ARG A 68 -13.22 3.32 -4.97
N ILE A 69 -12.09 3.94 -5.29
CA ILE A 69 -11.16 3.48 -6.34
C ILE A 69 -10.37 2.23 -5.95
N PHE A 70 -10.34 1.85 -4.67
CA PHE A 70 -9.69 0.63 -4.16
C PHE A 70 -10.70 -0.27 -3.46
N THR A 71 -10.54 -1.58 -3.59
CA THR A 71 -11.40 -2.54 -2.89
C THR A 71 -11.10 -2.59 -1.39
N GLN A 72 -9.84 -2.37 -1.00
CA GLN A 72 -9.42 -2.44 0.39
C GLN A 72 -8.17 -1.61 0.67
N ILE A 73 -8.05 -1.17 1.92
CA ILE A 73 -6.78 -0.84 2.54
C ILE A 73 -6.33 -2.06 3.34
N PHE A 74 -5.32 -2.73 2.82
CA PHE A 74 -4.65 -3.84 3.48
C PHE A 74 -3.55 -3.32 4.39
N CYS A 75 -3.43 -3.91 5.56
CA CYS A 75 -2.50 -3.50 6.58
C CYS A 75 -1.65 -4.68 7.02
N MET A 76 -0.34 -4.47 7.12
CA MET A 76 0.53 -5.35 7.91
C MET A 76 0.94 -4.64 9.19
N ARG A 77 1.19 -5.38 10.26
CA ARG A 77 1.58 -4.84 11.56
C ARG A 77 2.48 -5.82 12.30
N ILE A 78 3.46 -5.30 13.01
CA ILE A 78 4.25 -6.10 13.98
C ILE A 78 3.76 -5.78 15.40
N PRO A 79 3.85 -6.72 16.36
CA PRO A 79 3.35 -6.52 17.72
C PRO A 79 3.83 -5.19 18.34
N PHE A 80 2.89 -4.37 18.83
CA PHE A 80 3.15 -3.12 19.56
C PHE A 80 3.98 -2.05 18.81
N LYS A 81 3.98 -2.06 17.47
CA LYS A 81 4.75 -1.11 16.64
C LYS A 81 4.01 -0.72 15.34
N ASP A 82 4.80 -0.30 14.36
CA ASP A 82 4.49 0.21 13.03
C ASP A 82 3.34 -0.52 12.31
N THR A 83 2.53 0.30 11.62
CA THR A 83 1.47 -0.15 10.71
C THR A 83 1.86 0.21 9.29
N TYR A 84 1.72 -0.74 8.39
CA TYR A 84 2.03 -0.63 6.98
C TYR A 84 0.71 -0.58 6.23
N LEU A 85 0.57 0.30 5.25
CA LEU A 85 -0.69 0.52 4.53
C LEU A 85 -0.53 0.25 3.04
N TYR A 86 -1.45 -0.53 2.49
CA TYR A 86 -1.42 -0.98 1.12
C TYR A 86 -2.81 -0.82 0.49
N ALA A 87 -2.92 0.03 -0.52
CA ALA A 87 -4.17 0.20 -1.25
C ALA A 87 -4.24 -0.85 -2.36
N LEU A 88 -5.21 -1.76 -2.27
CA LEU A 88 -5.34 -2.87 -3.21
C LEU A 88 -6.60 -2.77 -4.08
N PRO A 89 -6.48 -3.04 -5.38
CA PRO A 89 -7.56 -2.88 -6.35
C PRO A 89 -8.63 -3.98 -6.20
N ASN A 90 -8.25 -5.17 -5.73
CA ASN A 90 -9.13 -6.32 -5.52
C ASN A 90 -8.52 -7.30 -4.50
N LYS A 91 -9.13 -8.49 -4.36
CA LYS A 91 -8.72 -9.54 -3.41
C LYS A 91 -8.15 -10.79 -4.10
N THR A 92 -7.74 -10.67 -5.36
CA THR A 92 -7.21 -11.81 -6.10
C THR A 92 -5.85 -12.21 -5.56
N ARG A 93 -5.53 -13.51 -5.66
CA ARG A 93 -4.23 -14.06 -5.26
C ARG A 93 -3.06 -13.31 -5.93
N VAL A 94 -3.19 -13.01 -7.22
CA VAL A 94 -2.16 -12.32 -8.02
C VAL A 94 -1.80 -10.96 -7.41
N VAL A 95 -2.81 -10.18 -7.00
CA VAL A 95 -2.59 -8.87 -6.37
C VAL A 95 -1.88 -8.99 -5.01
N TYR A 96 -2.19 -10.03 -4.23
CA TYR A 96 -1.48 -10.28 -2.98
C TYR A 96 -0.04 -10.77 -3.21
N GLU A 97 0.18 -11.66 -4.18
CA GLU A 97 1.52 -12.13 -4.54
C GLU A 97 2.41 -10.98 -5.01
N GLU A 98 1.89 -10.08 -5.86
CA GLU A 98 2.59 -8.88 -6.30
C GLU A 98 2.91 -7.94 -5.14
N LEU A 99 1.94 -7.68 -4.25
CA LEU A 99 2.16 -6.88 -3.05
C LEU A 99 3.27 -7.48 -2.18
N PHE A 100 3.20 -8.78 -1.87
CA PHE A 100 4.18 -9.41 -1.00
C PHE A 100 5.56 -9.46 -1.63
N GLN A 101 5.65 -9.67 -2.94
CA GLN A 101 6.92 -9.57 -3.66
C GLN A 101 7.49 -8.15 -3.56
N ALA A 102 6.67 -7.12 -3.78
CA ALA A 102 7.08 -5.73 -3.64
C ALA A 102 7.58 -5.40 -2.22
N VAL A 103 7.00 -6.02 -1.18
CA VAL A 103 7.48 -5.86 0.19
C VAL A 103 8.80 -6.58 0.40
N VAL A 104 8.96 -7.80 -0.10
CA VAL A 104 10.22 -8.56 -0.04
C VAL A 104 11.35 -7.82 -0.74
N ASP A 105 11.10 -7.23 -1.91
CA ASP A 105 12.09 -6.48 -2.70
C ASP A 105 12.58 -5.20 -2.01
N LYS A 106 11.87 -4.74 -0.97
CA LYS A 106 12.17 -3.51 -0.21
C LYS A 106 12.67 -3.79 1.21
N CYS A 107 12.70 -5.05 1.63
CA CYS A 107 13.27 -5.50 2.91
C CYS A 107 14.77 -5.72 2.80
#